data_AF-A0AAD8XY23-F1
#
_entry.id   AF-A0AAD8XY23-F1
#
_cell.length_a   1.000
_cell.length_b   1.000
_cell.length_c   1.000
_cell.angle_alpha   90.00
_cell.angle_beta   90.00
_cell.angle_gamma   90.00
#
_symmetry.space_group_name_H-M   'P 1'
#
loop_
_entity.id
_entity.type
_entity.pdbx_description
1 polymer ?
#
loop_
_entity_poly.entity_id
_entity_poly.type
_entity_poly.pdbx_seq_one_letter_code
_entity_poly.pdbx_strand_id
1 'polypeptide(L)'
;MSHTWLLYRPSYALALLRDYPDRFERTVLMQLFGLHEHTTEIDEWKGLNTSGVDHWFDKWADDMVKSNRASQEGVEKLKRNMFGPVKIFIFSCTRKDVTAVKHPLLVLAGVDIYHPSGTAREIARLAPNARLIEGWRNTGPKALEEMQLKLSSLTCCA
;
A
#
# COMPACT_ATOMS: atom_id res chain seq x y z
N MET A 1 -14.72 4.31 -24.25
CA MET A 1 -13.47 4.90 -23.71
C MET A 1 -12.72 3.78 -22.99
N SER A 2 -11.40 3.68 -23.21
CA SER A 2 -10.57 2.64 -22.60
C SER A 2 -10.33 3.00 -21.13
N HIS A 3 -10.94 2.27 -20.20
CA HIS A 3 -10.74 2.48 -18.77
C HIS A 3 -9.38 1.95 -18.35
N THR A 4 -8.43 2.84 -18.06
CA THR A 4 -7.09 2.44 -17.60
C THR A 4 -7.10 2.26 -16.09
N TRP A 5 -7.00 1.00 -15.66
CA TRP A 5 -6.91 0.62 -14.25
C TRP A 5 -5.45 0.39 -13.85
N LEU A 6 -5.07 0.88 -12.66
CA LEU A 6 -3.84 0.49 -11.99
C LEU A 6 -4.18 -0.44 -10.82
N LEU A 7 -3.69 -1.68 -10.88
CA LEU A 7 -3.65 -2.61 -9.76
C LEU A 7 -2.19 -2.82 -9.39
N TYR A 8 -1.76 -2.22 -8.27
CA TYR A 8 -0.38 -2.37 -7.83
C TYR A 8 -0.24 -2.14 -6.33
N ARG A 9 0.97 -2.41 -5.81
CA ARG A 9 1.34 -2.06 -4.45
C ARG A 9 1.20 -0.55 -4.22
N PRO A 10 0.69 -0.13 -3.06
CA PRO A 10 0.18 1.23 -2.90
C PRO A 10 1.24 2.32 -2.96
N SER A 11 2.45 2.07 -2.44
CA SER A 11 3.54 3.03 -2.49
C SER A 11 3.83 3.47 -3.93
N TYR A 12 3.95 2.52 -4.87
CA TYR A 12 4.23 2.87 -6.26
C TYR A 12 3.01 3.46 -6.96
N ALA A 13 1.81 2.89 -6.72
CA ALA A 13 0.59 3.39 -7.34
C ALA A 13 0.28 4.85 -6.96
N LEU A 14 0.38 5.19 -5.67
CA LEU A 14 0.15 6.56 -5.20
C LEU A 14 1.23 7.53 -5.70
N ALA A 15 2.48 7.08 -5.87
CA ALA A 15 3.52 7.90 -6.49
C ALA A 15 3.22 8.19 -7.96
N LEU A 16 2.72 7.19 -8.71
CA LEU A 16 2.29 7.40 -10.09
C LEU A 16 1.10 8.34 -10.21
N LEU A 17 0.11 8.25 -9.31
CA LEU A 17 -1.01 9.19 -9.30
C LEU A 17 -0.57 10.61 -8.93
N ARG A 18 0.43 10.76 -8.07
CA ARG A 18 1.03 12.06 -7.73
C ARG A 18 1.76 12.67 -8.92
N ASP A 19 2.62 11.89 -9.59
CA ASP A 19 3.55 12.40 -10.60
C ASP A 19 2.95 12.42 -12.02
N TYR A 20 1.97 11.54 -12.28
CA TYR A 20 1.33 11.37 -13.59
C TYR A 20 -0.20 11.20 -13.46
N PRO A 21 -0.90 12.16 -12.83
CA PRO A 21 -2.33 12.05 -12.53
C PRO A 21 -3.19 11.78 -13.78
N ASP A 22 -2.83 12.34 -14.93
CA ASP A 22 -3.65 12.23 -16.15
C ASP A 22 -3.52 10.87 -16.86
N ARG A 23 -2.62 9.99 -16.39
CA ARG A 23 -2.41 8.65 -16.99
C ARG A 23 -3.40 7.62 -16.50
N PHE A 24 -4.05 7.87 -15.37
CA PHE A 24 -4.89 6.89 -14.69
C PHE A 24 -6.21 7.54 -14.29
N GLU A 25 -7.31 6.85 -14.53
CA GLU A 25 -8.63 7.36 -14.11
C GLU A 25 -8.97 6.96 -12.67
N ARG A 26 -8.47 5.80 -12.24
CA ARG A 26 -8.89 5.12 -11.00
C ARG A 26 -7.88 4.06 -10.61
N THR A 27 -7.84 3.67 -9.34
CA THR A 27 -6.83 2.73 -8.83
C THR A 27 -7.39 1.82 -7.75
N VAL A 28 -6.93 0.56 -7.75
CA VAL A 28 -7.16 -0.39 -6.66
C VAL A 28 -5.85 -0.60 -5.91
N LEU A 29 -5.87 -0.30 -4.61
CA LEU A 29 -4.76 -0.48 -3.69
C LEU A 29 -5.04 -1.71 -2.82
N MET A 30 -4.16 -2.70 -2.82
CA MET A 30 -4.38 -3.96 -2.12
C MET A 30 -3.20 -4.33 -1.23
N GLN A 31 -3.49 -4.82 -0.02
CA GLN A 31 -2.49 -5.21 1.01
C GLN A 31 -1.39 -4.18 1.16
N LEU A 32 -1.70 -3.08 1.85
CA LEU A 32 -0.81 -1.93 1.79
C LEU A 32 0.48 -2.18 2.55
N PHE A 33 1.60 -1.88 1.90
CA PHE A 33 2.90 -1.89 2.55
C PHE A 33 3.18 -0.49 3.11
N GLY A 34 3.21 -0.38 4.44
CA GLY A 34 3.40 0.88 5.15
C GLY A 34 3.64 0.68 6.64
N LEU A 35 3.99 1.77 7.31
CA LEU A 35 4.33 1.82 8.72
C LEU A 35 3.13 2.25 9.56
N HIS A 36 2.78 1.41 10.54
CA HIS A 36 1.72 1.69 11.50
C HIS A 36 1.99 0.95 12.81
N GLU A 37 1.53 1.53 13.93
CA GLU A 37 1.52 0.83 15.22
C GLU A 37 0.38 -0.20 15.25
N HIS A 38 0.49 -1.28 16.00
CA HIS A 38 -0.61 -2.25 16.08
C HIS A 38 -1.90 -1.60 16.58
N THR A 39 -3.04 -1.98 16.00
CA THR A 39 -4.36 -1.45 16.42
C THR A 39 -5.39 -2.54 16.64
N THR A 40 -5.76 -3.25 15.58
CA THR A 40 -6.92 -4.15 15.54
C THR A 40 -6.62 -5.41 14.73
N GLU A 41 -5.36 -5.61 14.32
CA GLU A 41 -4.93 -6.72 13.50
C GLU A 41 -4.89 -8.02 14.31
N ILE A 42 -5.08 -9.15 13.62
CA ILE A 42 -5.12 -10.50 14.22
C ILE A 42 -3.73 -10.88 14.75
N ASP A 43 -2.70 -10.56 13.97
CA ASP A 43 -1.32 -10.71 14.42
C ASP A 43 -1.05 -9.65 15.50
N GLU A 44 -0.62 -10.08 16.68
CA GLU A 44 -0.17 -9.18 17.72
C GLU A 44 1.29 -8.78 17.48
N TRP A 45 1.55 -7.47 17.39
CA TRP A 45 2.90 -6.91 17.47
C TRP A 45 2.91 -5.66 18.36
N LYS A 46 4.09 -5.27 18.85
CA LYS A 46 4.25 -4.11 19.72
C LYS A 46 5.00 -3.00 19.00
N GLY A 47 4.51 -1.77 19.15
CA GLY A 47 5.10 -0.58 18.52
C GLY A 47 4.90 -0.58 17.00
N LEU A 48 5.80 0.13 16.31
CA LEU A 48 5.78 0.25 14.85
C LEU A 48 6.15 -1.09 14.20
N ASN A 49 5.44 -1.51 13.15
CA ASN A 49 5.62 -2.77 12.42
C ASN A 49 6.94 -2.90 11.62
N THR A 50 7.99 -2.15 11.98
CA THR A 50 9.31 -2.17 11.34
C THR A 50 9.95 -3.55 11.29
N SER A 51 9.70 -4.39 12.31
CA SER A 51 10.17 -5.79 12.32
C SER A 51 9.61 -6.62 11.16
N GLY A 52 8.40 -6.31 10.66
CA GLY A 52 7.85 -6.95 9.47
C GLY A 52 8.59 -6.54 8.20
N VAL A 53 8.98 -5.26 8.09
CA VAL A 53 9.81 -4.75 6.99
C VAL A 53 11.19 -5.39 7.02
N ASP A 54 11.82 -5.42 8.20
CA ASP A 54 13.15 -6.00 8.40
C ASP A 54 13.14 -7.49 8.08
N HIS A 55 12.20 -8.26 8.63
CA HIS A 55 12.10 -9.69 8.36
C HIS A 55 11.98 -10.01 6.87
N TRP A 56 11.11 -9.30 6.14
CA TRP A 56 10.92 -9.55 4.71
C TRP A 56 12.14 -9.16 3.87
N PHE A 57 12.72 -7.98 4.13
CA PHE A 57 13.84 -7.49 3.36
C PHE A 57 15.14 -8.24 3.67
N ASP A 58 15.43 -8.48 4.95
CA ASP A 58 16.70 -9.07 5.38
C ASP A 58 16.81 -10.52 4.94
N LYS A 59 15.70 -11.27 4.95
CA LYS A 59 15.65 -12.63 4.36
C LYS A 59 16.03 -12.62 2.89
N TRP A 60 15.46 -11.69 2.11
CA TRP A 60 15.79 -11.56 0.69
C TRP A 60 17.24 -11.10 0.48
N ALA A 61 17.71 -10.14 1.27
CA ALA A 61 19.06 -9.60 1.19
C ALA A 61 20.10 -10.69 1.47
N ASP A 62 19.89 -11.50 2.51
CA ASP A 62 20.70 -12.67 2.85
C ASP A 62 20.83 -13.63 1.67
N ASP A 63 19.71 -13.95 1.01
CA ASP A 63 19.70 -14.85 -0.15
C ASP A 63 20.47 -14.24 -1.34
N MET A 64 20.35 -12.94 -1.58
CA MET A 64 21.11 -12.25 -2.64
C MET A 64 22.61 -12.24 -2.37
N VAL A 65 23.03 -12.04 -1.12
CA VAL A 65 24.44 -12.03 -0.72
C VAL A 65 25.02 -13.45 -0.77
N LYS A 66 24.33 -14.45 -0.21
CA LYS A 66 24.75 -15.86 -0.24
C LYS A 66 24.88 -16.42 -1.66
N SER A 67 24.02 -15.96 -2.57
CA SER A 67 24.07 -16.35 -3.99
C SER A 67 25.00 -15.49 -4.85
N ASN A 68 25.79 -14.58 -4.25
CA ASN A 68 26.71 -13.67 -4.94
C ASN A 68 26.04 -12.80 -6.03
N ARG A 69 24.74 -12.49 -5.84
CA ARG A 69 23.95 -11.64 -6.75
C ARG A 69 23.96 -10.17 -6.36
N ALA A 70 24.36 -9.87 -5.13
CA ALA A 70 24.55 -8.52 -4.62
C ALA A 70 25.65 -8.51 -3.54
N SER A 71 26.29 -7.35 -3.33
CA SER A 71 27.17 -7.14 -2.19
C SER A 71 26.38 -6.78 -0.95
N GLN A 72 26.95 -7.06 0.23
CA GLN A 72 26.39 -6.63 1.53
C GLN A 72 26.15 -5.12 1.57
N GLU A 73 27.14 -4.32 1.15
CA GLU A 73 27.03 -2.87 1.08
C GLU A 73 25.87 -2.44 0.15
N GLY A 74 25.72 -3.13 -0.98
CA GLY A 74 24.68 -2.84 -1.97
C GLY A 74 23.27 -3.04 -1.40
N VAL A 75 23.02 -4.16 -0.71
CA VAL A 75 21.71 -4.43 -0.10
C VAL A 75 21.42 -3.50 1.08
N GLU A 76 22.42 -3.14 1.89
CA GLU A 76 22.25 -2.17 2.98
C GLU A 76 21.94 -0.76 2.47
N LYS A 77 22.61 -0.33 1.39
CA LYS A 77 22.32 0.94 0.72
C LYS A 77 20.91 0.94 0.13
N LEU A 78 20.51 -0.17 -0.49
CA LEU A 78 19.14 -0.33 -1.01
C LEU A 78 18.10 -0.24 0.11
N LYS A 79 18.30 -0.96 1.23
CA LYS A 79 17.40 -0.92 2.40
C LYS A 79 17.22 0.50 2.91
N ARG A 80 18.31 1.24 3.11
CA ARG A 80 18.26 2.64 3.56
C ARG A 80 17.51 3.55 2.58
N ASN A 81 17.70 3.36 1.28
CA ASN A 81 17.00 4.15 0.27
C ASN A 81 15.49 3.87 0.22
N MET A 82 15.09 2.62 0.46
CA MET A 82 13.68 2.20 0.43
C MET A 82 12.95 2.49 1.75
N PHE A 83 13.59 2.18 2.89
CA PHE A 83 12.97 2.07 4.21
C PHE A 83 13.71 2.83 5.32
N GLY A 84 14.62 3.74 4.96
CA GLY A 84 15.40 4.51 5.92
C GLY A 84 14.55 5.33 6.91
N PRO A 85 15.14 5.80 8.01
CA PRO A 85 14.42 6.36 9.16
C PRO A 85 13.58 7.62 8.87
N VAL A 86 13.85 8.32 7.76
CA VAL A 86 13.05 9.48 7.32
C VAL A 86 11.78 9.08 6.57
N LYS A 87 11.61 7.81 6.22
CA LYS A 87 10.47 7.28 5.48
C LYS A 87 9.40 6.80 6.46
N ILE A 88 8.47 7.70 6.77
CA ILE A 88 7.28 7.41 7.58
C ILE A 88 6.06 7.16 6.68
N PHE A 89 5.06 6.44 7.17
CA PHE A 89 3.80 6.14 6.46
C PHE A 89 3.92 5.11 5.32
N ILE A 90 3.97 5.47 4.03
CA ILE A 90 3.99 4.50 2.91
C ILE A 90 5.25 4.60 2.02
N PHE A 91 6.35 5.09 2.59
CA PHE A 91 7.70 5.18 2.01
C PHE A 91 7.88 6.13 0.81
N SER A 92 7.09 5.97 -0.24
CA SER A 92 7.19 6.76 -1.48
C SER A 92 6.38 8.06 -1.45
N CYS A 93 5.37 8.13 -0.58
CA CYS A 93 4.42 9.23 -0.49
C CYS A 93 4.19 9.64 0.97
N THR A 94 4.01 10.95 1.16
CA THR A 94 3.59 11.55 2.42
C THR A 94 2.07 11.57 2.55
N ARG A 95 1.57 11.88 3.75
CA ARG A 95 0.13 12.10 3.97
C ARG A 95 -0.41 13.25 3.11
N LYS A 96 0.38 14.31 2.93
CA LYS A 96 0.05 15.46 2.07
C LYS A 96 -0.12 15.02 0.61
N ASP A 97 0.77 14.15 0.12
CA ASP A 97 0.66 13.60 -1.23
C ASP A 97 -0.65 12.81 -1.40
N VAL A 98 -1.01 11.96 -0.42
CA VAL A 98 -2.26 11.20 -0.45
C VAL A 98 -3.50 12.11 -0.42
N THR A 99 -3.50 13.19 0.37
CA THR A 99 -4.60 14.17 0.39
C THR A 99 -4.77 14.91 -0.95
N ALA A 100 -3.69 15.05 -1.72
CA ALA A 100 -3.72 15.66 -3.04
C ALA A 100 -4.29 14.72 -4.12
N VAL A 101 -4.24 13.40 -3.94
CA VAL A 101 -4.80 12.43 -4.89
C VAL A 101 -6.32 12.56 -4.95
N LYS A 102 -6.85 13.02 -6.09
CA LYS A 102 -8.30 13.17 -6.34
C LYS A 102 -8.91 12.00 -7.09
N HIS A 103 -8.10 11.07 -7.56
CA HIS A 103 -8.56 9.87 -8.24
C HIS A 103 -9.46 9.04 -7.34
N PRO A 104 -10.51 8.41 -7.88
CA PRO A 104 -11.23 7.37 -7.18
C PRO A 104 -10.29 6.20 -6.82
N LEU A 105 -10.24 5.88 -5.53
CA LEU A 105 -9.42 4.78 -5.00
C LEU A 105 -10.32 3.70 -4.40
N LEU A 106 -10.09 2.44 -4.75
CA LEU A 106 -10.54 1.32 -3.94
C LEU A 106 -9.38 0.84 -3.06
N VAL A 107 -9.56 0.85 -1.75
CA VAL A 107 -8.55 0.43 -0.78
C VAL A 107 -8.98 -0.90 -0.17
N LEU A 108 -8.20 -1.95 -0.40
CA LEU A 108 -8.41 -3.29 0.13
C LEU A 108 -7.43 -3.53 1.28
N ALA A 109 -7.94 -3.50 2.51
CA ALA A 109 -7.11 -3.53 3.72
C ALA A 109 -6.29 -4.83 3.85
N GLY A 110 -5.07 -4.72 4.39
CA GLY A 110 -4.36 -5.88 4.94
C GLY A 110 -4.85 -6.20 6.36
N VAL A 111 -4.29 -7.25 6.95
CA VAL A 111 -4.71 -7.77 8.28
C VAL A 111 -3.55 -8.26 9.14
N ASP A 112 -2.31 -8.01 8.70
CA ASP A 112 -1.10 -8.60 9.25
C ASP A 112 -0.01 -7.54 9.48
N ILE A 113 1.08 -7.93 10.15
CA ILE A 113 2.20 -7.02 10.46
C ILE A 113 2.86 -6.40 9.22
N TYR A 114 2.86 -7.11 8.09
CA TYR A 114 3.44 -6.60 6.83
C TYR A 114 2.48 -5.63 6.13
N HIS A 115 1.18 -5.78 6.38
CA HIS A 115 0.12 -5.01 5.76
C HIS A 115 -0.88 -4.48 6.79
N PRO A 116 -0.48 -3.48 7.61
CA PRO A 116 -1.34 -2.98 8.68
C PRO A 116 -2.65 -2.42 8.13
N SER A 117 -3.77 -2.84 8.72
CA SER A 117 -5.09 -2.31 8.43
C SER A 117 -5.20 -0.82 8.78
N GLY A 118 -4.47 -0.37 9.81
CA GLY A 118 -4.37 1.04 10.19
C GLY A 118 -3.89 1.95 9.04
N THR A 119 -2.88 1.51 8.28
CA THR A 119 -2.42 2.22 7.08
C THR A 119 -3.53 2.36 6.03
N ALA A 120 -4.37 1.32 5.86
CA ALA A 120 -5.50 1.34 4.92
C ALA A 120 -6.56 2.37 5.30
N ARG A 121 -6.94 2.36 6.57
CA ARG A 121 -7.90 3.31 7.12
C ARG A 121 -7.39 4.74 7.01
N GLU A 122 -6.11 4.95 7.28
CA GLU A 122 -5.49 6.26 7.14
C GLU A 122 -5.52 6.76 5.69
N ILE A 123 -5.16 5.94 4.71
CA ILE A 123 -5.25 6.33 3.29
C ILE A 123 -6.68 6.66 2.91
N ALA A 124 -7.64 5.81 3.28
CA ALA A 124 -9.06 6.02 2.97
C ALA A 124 -9.63 7.30 3.61
N ARG A 125 -9.11 7.69 4.78
CA ARG A 125 -9.46 8.96 5.45
C ARG A 125 -8.81 10.17 4.78
N LEU A 126 -7.59 10.04 4.25
CA LEU A 126 -6.83 11.14 3.66
C LEU A 126 -7.25 11.44 2.21
N ALA A 127 -7.53 10.42 1.42
CA ALA A 127 -7.89 10.57 0.01
C ALA A 127 -9.41 10.78 -0.13
N PRO A 128 -9.87 11.92 -0.68
CA PRO A 128 -11.28 12.33 -0.63
C PRO A 128 -12.25 11.39 -1.37
N ASN A 129 -11.77 10.70 -2.40
CA ASN A 129 -12.57 9.82 -3.24
C ASN A 129 -12.25 8.33 -3.01
N ALA A 130 -11.65 8.00 -1.87
CA ALA A 130 -11.31 6.63 -1.53
C ALA A 130 -12.50 5.89 -0.91
N ARG A 131 -12.62 4.60 -1.25
CA ARG A 131 -13.53 3.65 -0.60
C ARG A 131 -12.71 2.52 0.00
N LEU A 132 -12.93 2.27 1.29
CA LEU A 132 -12.30 1.16 2.00
C LEU A 132 -13.16 -0.09 1.95
N ILE A 133 -12.51 -1.24 1.78
CA ILE A 133 -13.08 -2.56 2.03
C ILE A 133 -12.17 -3.30 3.00
N GLU A 134 -12.72 -3.57 4.18
CA GLU A 134 -12.11 -4.42 5.18
C GLU A 134 -12.49 -5.90 4.93
N GLY A 135 -11.65 -6.83 5.38
CA GLY A 135 -12.00 -8.26 5.43
C GLY A 135 -12.11 -8.99 4.09
N TRP A 136 -11.72 -8.39 2.97
CA TRP A 136 -11.88 -8.94 1.61
C TRP A 136 -11.23 -10.31 1.33
N ARG A 137 -10.30 -10.77 2.17
CA ARG A 137 -9.64 -12.07 1.99
C ARG A 137 -10.53 -13.25 2.37
N ASN A 138 -11.52 -13.01 3.23
CA ASN A 138 -12.42 -14.02 3.76
C ASN A 138 -13.83 -13.88 3.18
N THR A 139 -13.97 -13.20 2.05
CA THR A 139 -15.26 -12.89 1.47
C THR A 139 -15.69 -13.93 0.44
N GLY A 140 -16.89 -14.47 0.62
CA GLY A 140 -17.59 -15.22 -0.42
C GLY A 140 -18.07 -14.32 -1.57
N PRO A 141 -18.72 -14.91 -2.59
CA PRO A 141 -19.13 -14.22 -3.83
C PRO A 141 -19.87 -12.88 -3.63
N LYS A 142 -20.67 -12.75 -2.55
CA LYS A 142 -21.39 -11.52 -2.23
C LYS A 142 -20.49 -10.30 -2.00
N ALA A 143 -19.37 -10.44 -1.31
CA ALA A 143 -18.52 -9.26 -1.10
C ALA A 143 -17.72 -8.91 -2.36
N LEU A 144 -17.44 -9.87 -3.25
CA LEU A 144 -16.90 -9.57 -4.58
C LEU A 144 -17.91 -8.77 -5.42
N GLU A 145 -19.21 -9.07 -5.32
CA GLU A 145 -20.26 -8.24 -5.93
C GLU A 145 -20.30 -6.83 -5.33
N GLU A 146 -20.21 -6.70 -3.99
CA GLU A 146 -20.10 -5.38 -3.34
C GLU A 146 -18.87 -4.60 -3.79
N MET A 147 -17.71 -5.28 -3.95
CA MET A 147 -16.51 -4.68 -4.55
C MET A 147 -16.81 -4.16 -5.94
N GLN A 148 -17.43 -4.97 -6.78
CA GLN A 148 -17.72 -4.63 -8.16
C GLN A 148 -18.70 -3.46 -8.27
N LEU A 149 -19.72 -3.40 -7.41
CA LEU A 149 -20.64 -2.27 -7.31
C LEU A 149 -19.93 -1.00 -6.84
N LYS A 150 -19.05 -1.11 -5.82
CA LYS A 150 -18.23 0.02 -5.36
C LYS A 150 -17.31 0.51 -6.46
N LEU A 151 -16.63 -0.37 -7.19
CA LEU A 151 -15.76 -0.03 -8.32
C LEU A 151 -16.53 0.64 -9.46
N SER A 152 -17.73 0.14 -9.78
CA SER A 152 -18.55 0.67 -10.87
C SER A 152 -19.14 2.05 -10.54
N SER A 153 -19.30 2.37 -9.26
CA SER A 153 -19.76 3.67 -8.77
C SER A 153 -18.64 4.68 -8.51
N LEU A 154 -17.37 4.30 -8.71
CA LEU A 154 -16.25 5.24 -8.73
C LEU A 154 -16.31 6.03 -10.04
N THR A 155 -16.93 7.20 -10.00
CA THR A 155 -16.94 8.14 -11.13
C THR A 155 -15.70 9.01 -11.08
N CYS A 156 -15.10 9.25 -12.25
CA CYS A 156 -14.03 10.23 -12.36
C CYS A 156 -14.61 11.61 -12.06
N CYS A 157 -13.90 12.45 -11.30
CA CYS A 157 -14.23 13.87 -11.28
C CYS A 157 -14.03 14.40 -12.70
N ALA A 158 -15.09 15.01 -13.26
CA ALA A 158 -15.02 15.75 -14.51
C ALA A 158 -14.16 17.01 -14.34
#